data_AF-A0A9P4M919-F1
#
_entry.id   AF-A0A9P4M919-F1
#
_cell.length_a   1.000
_cell.length_b   1.000
_cell.length_c   1.000
_cell.angle_alpha   90.00
_cell.angle_beta   90.00
_cell.angle_gamma   90.00
#
_symmetry.space_group_name_H-M   'P 1'
#
loop_
_entity.id
_entity.type
_entity.pdbx_description
1 polymer ?
#
loop_
_entity_poly.entity_id
_entity_poly.type
_entity_poly.pdbx_seq_one_letter_code
_entity_poly.pdbx_strand_id
1 'polypeptide(L)'
;MEDIYSKASLVTAVLLPTAEKLNVRKEYDELFGPHLTEYILGTDHAQEKGQIQNILYKDAVAWQAMHVLEDVSLSYFQTESDPIAMYWKFAPQRYSFRLKALREFLSNPWFERMWVLQEIALAHSFRFMYGDITIPWQRVLEVTQVTTRNSGLAGPLFLSTDKIGHRKALSAACETFPTICRIRNAIRDDENRSLATILLQCRNFKSTNPEDKLFAIPEKLLKPTESKNMTMETLLTNAAECIVAEGDTARMLAVAGIDSNGSSTLSRVLPSWVPNWPVTQTKTCLSFRNEGIDYHAGGLEPMQARIQDQNLFVFGYSFDKV
;
A
#
# COMPACT_ATOMS: atom_id res chain seq x y z
N MET A 1 9.51 -9.88 -16.24
CA MET A 1 9.99 -9.74 -14.85
C MET A 1 9.28 -10.69 -13.90
N GLU A 2 8.00 -11.02 -14.12
CA GLU A 2 7.24 -11.97 -13.28
C GLU A 2 7.95 -13.32 -13.06
N ASP A 3 8.55 -13.86 -14.11
CA ASP A 3 9.32 -15.11 -14.10
C ASP A 3 10.46 -15.14 -13.08
N ILE A 4 11.00 -13.97 -12.71
CA ILE A 4 12.09 -13.87 -11.72
C ILE A 4 11.53 -14.11 -10.32
N TYR A 5 10.39 -13.51 -10.00
CA TYR A 5 9.79 -13.60 -8.66
C TYR A 5 9.10 -14.94 -8.43
N SER A 6 8.49 -15.52 -9.46
CA SER A 6 7.85 -16.85 -9.37
C SER A 6 8.87 -17.98 -9.16
N LYS A 7 10.09 -17.82 -9.70
CA LYS A 7 11.19 -18.81 -9.56
C LYS A 7 12.06 -18.56 -8.32
N ALA A 8 11.96 -17.40 -7.68
CA ALA A 8 12.73 -17.08 -6.49
C ALA A 8 12.19 -17.82 -5.25
N SER A 9 13.06 -18.56 -4.57
CA SER A 9 12.72 -19.21 -3.29
C SER A 9 12.50 -18.19 -2.17
N LEU A 10 13.25 -17.10 -2.20
CA LEU A 10 13.19 -16.01 -1.22
C LEU A 10 13.38 -14.67 -1.92
N VAL A 11 12.44 -13.76 -1.71
CA VAL A 11 12.58 -12.35 -2.10
C VAL A 11 12.82 -11.51 -0.84
N THR A 12 13.79 -10.60 -0.91
CA THR A 12 14.11 -9.69 0.19
C THR A 12 14.02 -8.25 -0.27
N ALA A 13 13.15 -7.46 0.36
CA ALA A 13 13.14 -6.02 0.17
C ALA A 13 14.14 -5.38 1.14
N VAL A 14 15.17 -4.73 0.59
CA VAL A 14 16.17 -3.99 1.38
C VAL A 14 15.73 -2.54 1.50
N LEU A 15 15.41 -2.15 2.72
CA LEU A 15 14.93 -0.83 3.11
C LEU A 15 15.96 -0.18 4.03
N LEU A 16 16.20 1.12 3.88
CA LEU A 16 17.13 1.85 4.73
C LEU A 16 16.36 2.81 5.64
N PRO A 17 16.68 2.87 6.95
CA PRO A 17 16.12 3.86 7.85
C PRO A 17 16.54 5.27 7.44
N THR A 18 15.59 6.20 7.36
CA THR A 18 15.90 7.62 7.19
C THR A 18 16.12 8.26 8.56
N ALA A 19 17.27 7.99 9.17
CA ALA A 19 17.60 8.50 10.51
C ALA A 19 17.51 10.02 10.63
N GLU A 20 17.78 10.77 9.55
CA GLU A 20 17.69 12.25 9.51
C GLU A 20 16.30 12.80 9.84
N LYS A 21 15.23 12.00 9.64
CA LYS A 21 13.86 12.39 9.98
C LYS A 21 13.58 12.33 11.48
N LEU A 22 14.43 11.65 12.25
CA LEU A 22 14.26 11.44 13.69
C LEU A 22 15.45 12.06 14.41
N ASN A 23 15.20 12.88 15.43
CA ASN A 23 16.28 13.43 16.24
C ASN A 23 16.77 12.38 17.25
N VAL A 24 17.42 11.33 16.74
CA VAL A 24 17.84 10.13 17.51
C VAL A 24 18.65 10.53 18.74
N ARG A 25 19.59 11.47 18.57
CA ARG A 25 20.41 11.95 19.69
C ARG A 25 19.58 12.58 20.79
N LYS A 26 18.66 13.48 20.44
CA LYS A 26 17.76 14.09 21.43
C LYS A 26 16.91 13.05 22.14
N GLU A 27 16.36 12.07 21.42
CA GLU A 27 15.54 11.02 22.03
C GLU A 27 16.38 10.14 22.98
N TYR A 28 17.65 9.84 22.63
CA TYR A 28 18.56 9.10 23.51
C TYR A 28 18.98 9.94 24.72
N ASP A 29 19.23 11.25 24.56
CA ASP A 29 19.51 12.17 25.66
C ASP A 29 18.35 12.22 26.66
N GLU A 30 17.10 12.19 26.18
CA GLU A 30 15.91 12.13 27.02
C GLU A 30 15.73 10.77 27.71
N LEU A 31 16.13 9.66 27.08
CA LEU A 31 15.96 8.30 27.62
C LEU A 31 17.07 7.87 28.58
N PHE A 32 18.32 8.18 28.25
CA PHE A 32 19.51 7.67 28.94
C PHE A 32 20.34 8.80 29.59
N GLY A 33 20.08 10.05 29.26
CA GLY A 33 20.89 11.20 29.69
C GLY A 33 22.12 11.43 28.80
N PRO A 34 22.63 12.67 28.75
CA PRO A 34 23.62 13.09 27.76
C PRO A 34 24.97 12.34 27.87
N HIS A 35 25.35 11.92 29.07
CA HIS A 35 26.59 11.17 29.29
C HIS A 35 26.53 9.76 28.71
N LEU A 36 25.41 9.05 28.91
CA LEU A 36 25.23 7.72 28.33
C LEU A 36 24.99 7.81 26.82
N THR A 37 24.29 8.84 26.33
CA THR A 37 24.17 9.06 24.88
C THR A 37 25.52 9.27 24.22
N GLU A 38 26.42 10.06 24.80
CA GLU A 38 27.77 10.23 24.25
C GLU A 38 28.58 8.93 24.32
N TYR A 39 28.36 8.08 25.32
CA TYR A 39 28.98 6.75 25.36
C TYR A 39 28.41 5.80 24.29
N ILE A 40 27.09 5.81 24.07
CA ILE A 40 26.39 4.89 23.15
C ILE A 40 26.53 5.33 21.69
N LEU A 41 26.48 6.64 21.43
CA LEU A 41 26.43 7.23 20.09
C LEU A 41 27.69 8.04 19.73
N GLY A 42 28.59 8.26 20.68
CA GLY A 42 29.87 8.92 20.45
C GLY A 42 30.89 7.95 19.88
N THR A 43 31.84 8.52 19.13
CA THR A 43 32.95 7.78 18.52
C THR A 43 34.25 8.51 18.82
N ASP A 44 35.22 7.80 19.39
CA ASP A 44 36.51 8.36 19.86
C ASP A 44 37.49 8.71 18.72
N HIS A 45 37.11 8.54 17.44
CA HIS A 45 37.99 8.78 16.28
C HIS A 45 37.38 9.76 15.27
N ALA A 46 38.07 10.90 15.08
CA ALA A 46 37.51 12.13 14.51
C ALA A 46 37.30 12.16 12.98
N GLN A 47 37.91 11.27 12.19
CA GLN A 47 37.77 11.27 10.72
C GLN A 47 36.61 10.41 10.20
N GLU A 48 36.19 9.38 10.93
CA GLU A 48 35.06 8.49 10.58
C GLU A 48 33.78 8.80 11.39
N LYS A 49 33.86 9.77 12.31
CA LYS A 49 32.81 10.15 13.28
C LYS A 49 31.43 10.34 12.66
N GLY A 50 31.32 11.06 11.54
CA GLY A 50 30.03 11.35 10.89
C GLY A 50 29.39 10.13 10.22
N GLN A 51 30.21 9.22 9.67
CA GLN A 51 29.71 8.01 9.01
C GLN A 51 29.27 6.97 10.04
N ILE A 52 30.09 6.71 11.05
CA ILE A 52 29.79 5.74 12.11
C ILE A 52 28.56 6.19 12.92
N GLN A 53 28.45 7.47 13.25
CA GLN A 53 27.29 8.02 13.96
C GLN A 53 25.99 7.85 13.15
N ASN A 54 26.05 8.02 11.82
CA ASN A 54 24.90 7.80 10.94
C ASN A 54 24.48 6.32 10.92
N ILE A 55 25.45 5.39 10.90
CA ILE A 55 25.19 3.95 10.98
C ILE A 55 24.48 3.63 12.30
N LEU A 56 25.02 4.08 13.45
CA LEU A 56 24.42 3.87 14.76
C LEU A 56 23.00 4.42 14.86
N TYR A 57 22.72 5.58 14.26
CA TYR A 57 21.38 6.14 14.25
C TYR A 57 20.40 5.31 13.41
N LYS A 58 20.85 4.80 12.26
CA LYS A 58 20.03 3.91 11.42
C LYS A 58 19.71 2.62 12.15
N ASP A 59 20.70 2.01 12.81
CA ASP A 59 20.51 0.79 13.58
C ASP A 59 19.56 1.01 14.75
N ALA A 60 19.72 2.10 15.49
CA ALA A 60 18.82 2.48 16.56
C ALA A 60 17.36 2.57 16.08
N VAL A 61 17.11 3.20 14.93
CA VAL A 61 15.76 3.29 14.36
C VAL A 61 15.25 1.91 13.94
N ALA A 62 16.09 1.11 13.27
CA ALA A 62 15.73 -0.24 12.85
C ALA A 62 15.32 -1.14 14.02
N TRP A 63 16.13 -1.15 15.08
CA TRP A 63 15.88 -1.95 16.27
C TRP A 63 14.56 -1.57 16.91
N GLN A 64 14.32 -0.28 17.10
CA GLN A 64 13.08 0.19 17.72
C GLN A 64 11.84 -0.11 16.88
N ALA A 65 11.93 -0.01 15.56
CA ALA A 65 10.82 -0.41 14.67
C ALA A 65 10.50 -1.91 14.82
N MET A 66 11.52 -2.76 14.80
CA MET A 66 11.36 -4.22 14.98
C MET A 66 10.77 -4.56 16.36
N HIS A 67 11.29 -3.97 17.43
CA HIS A 67 10.76 -4.19 18.78
C HIS A 67 9.27 -3.87 18.89
N VAL A 68 8.79 -2.80 18.24
CA VAL A 68 7.34 -2.50 18.24
C VAL A 68 6.55 -3.52 17.44
N LEU A 69 7.04 -3.94 16.28
CA LEU A 69 6.37 -4.98 15.48
C LEU A 69 6.22 -6.28 16.28
N GLU A 70 7.26 -6.69 17.01
CA GLU A 70 7.21 -7.86 17.88
C GLU A 70 6.28 -7.66 19.08
N ASP A 71 6.31 -6.50 19.72
CA ASP A 71 5.48 -6.21 20.88
C ASP A 71 3.98 -6.19 20.51
N VAL A 72 3.63 -5.60 19.36
CA VAL A 72 2.25 -5.62 18.84
C VAL A 72 1.81 -7.04 18.52
N SER A 73 2.66 -7.82 17.85
CA SER A 73 2.42 -9.22 17.52
C SER A 73 2.18 -10.07 18.77
N LEU A 74 3.11 -10.03 19.74
CA LEU A 74 3.00 -10.78 21.00
C LEU A 74 1.77 -10.36 21.80
N SER A 75 1.50 -9.05 21.89
CA SER A 75 0.33 -8.54 22.59
C SER A 75 -0.95 -9.07 21.98
N TYR A 76 -1.05 -9.09 20.65
CA TYR A 76 -2.23 -9.60 19.94
C TYR A 76 -2.54 -11.06 20.29
N PHE A 77 -1.52 -11.92 20.34
CA PHE A 77 -1.69 -13.33 20.68
C PHE A 77 -1.90 -13.58 22.18
N GLN A 78 -1.36 -12.72 23.05
CA GLN A 78 -1.45 -12.90 24.51
C GLN A 78 -2.75 -12.36 25.11
N THR A 79 -3.31 -11.27 24.58
CA THR A 79 -4.49 -10.61 25.17
C THR A 79 -5.82 -11.06 24.58
N GLU A 80 -5.88 -12.25 23.96
CA GLU A 80 -7.08 -12.76 23.25
C GLU A 80 -7.71 -11.75 22.28
N SER A 81 -6.90 -10.88 21.67
CA SER A 81 -7.38 -9.77 20.83
C SER A 81 -8.21 -8.69 21.54
N ASP A 82 -8.15 -8.50 22.87
CA ASP A 82 -8.83 -7.35 23.53
C ASP A 82 -8.29 -6.01 22.99
N PRO A 83 -9.07 -5.28 22.17
CA PRO A 83 -8.61 -4.06 21.55
C PRO A 83 -8.40 -2.94 22.57
N ILE A 84 -9.10 -2.99 23.70
CA ILE A 84 -9.06 -1.96 24.75
C ILE A 84 -7.77 -2.08 25.55
N ALA A 85 -7.37 -3.30 25.94
CA ALA A 85 -6.08 -3.54 26.58
C ALA A 85 -4.91 -3.09 25.70
N MET A 86 -4.93 -3.42 24.41
CA MET A 86 -3.91 -2.95 23.46
C MET A 86 -3.89 -1.43 23.34
N TYR A 87 -5.07 -0.79 23.31
CA TYR A 87 -5.18 0.65 23.24
C TYR A 87 -4.52 1.29 24.47
N TRP A 88 -4.83 0.83 25.68
CA TRP A 88 -4.22 1.35 26.90
C TRP A 88 -2.71 1.12 26.99
N LYS A 89 -2.19 0.05 26.37
CA LYS A 89 -0.75 -0.19 26.28
C LYS A 89 -0.03 0.79 25.35
N PHE A 90 -0.57 1.03 24.15
CA PHE A 90 0.11 1.80 23.11
C PHE A 90 -0.24 3.29 23.10
N ALA A 91 -1.45 3.68 23.53
CA ALA A 91 -1.87 5.08 23.53
C ALA A 91 -0.96 6.01 24.35
N PRO A 92 -0.49 5.63 25.56
CA PRO A 92 0.48 6.44 26.30
C PRO A 92 1.83 6.58 25.59
N GLN A 93 2.20 5.59 24.78
CA GLN A 93 3.49 5.50 24.09
C GLN A 93 3.47 6.10 22.68
N ARG A 94 2.36 6.72 22.23
CA ARG A 94 2.18 7.25 20.87
C ARG A 94 3.30 8.19 20.39
N TYR A 95 3.93 8.93 21.32
CA TYR A 95 5.05 9.85 21.04
C TYR A 95 6.43 9.31 21.37
N SER A 96 6.52 8.07 21.86
CA SER A 96 7.81 7.45 22.14
C SER A 96 8.64 7.29 20.87
N PHE A 97 9.97 7.30 21.03
CA PHE A 97 10.92 7.05 19.96
C PHE A 97 10.60 5.76 19.19
N ARG A 98 10.19 4.70 19.88
CA ARG A 98 9.87 3.42 19.24
C ARG A 98 8.69 3.49 18.27
N LEU A 99 7.62 4.20 18.65
CA LEU A 99 6.45 4.38 17.78
C LEU A 99 6.77 5.33 16.61
N LYS A 100 7.68 6.29 16.80
CA LYS A 100 8.20 7.13 15.71
C LYS A 100 9.02 6.29 14.72
N ALA A 101 9.86 5.38 15.21
CA ALA A 101 10.65 4.46 14.40
C ALA A 101 9.77 3.51 13.57
N LEU A 102 8.74 2.91 14.19
CA LEU A 102 7.74 2.11 13.45
C LEU A 102 7.09 2.92 12.33
N ARG A 103 6.66 4.15 12.63
CA ARG A 103 6.02 5.03 11.64
C ARG A 103 6.96 5.38 10.49
N GLU A 104 8.26 5.52 10.76
CA GLU A 104 9.27 5.74 9.70
C GLU A 104 9.33 4.53 8.77
N PHE A 105 9.49 3.32 9.33
CA PHE A 105 9.52 2.07 8.57
C PHE A 105 8.28 1.93 7.69
N LEU A 106 7.08 2.09 8.27
CA LEU A 106 5.81 1.95 7.54
C LEU A 106 5.53 3.08 6.53
N SER A 107 6.25 4.21 6.63
CA SER A 107 6.17 5.32 5.68
C SER A 107 7.19 5.19 4.55
N ASN A 108 7.90 4.06 4.44
CA ASN A 108 8.87 3.86 3.38
C ASN A 108 8.17 3.90 2.00
N PRO A 109 8.64 4.72 1.04
CA PRO A 109 8.03 4.82 -0.29
C PRO A 109 7.98 3.50 -1.06
N TRP A 110 8.81 2.52 -0.68
CA TRP A 110 8.75 1.18 -1.25
C TRP A 110 7.33 0.60 -1.17
N PHE A 111 6.63 0.76 -0.04
CA PHE A 111 5.26 0.24 0.13
C PHE A 111 4.26 0.80 -0.89
N GLU A 112 4.49 2.00 -1.41
CA GLU A 112 3.59 2.65 -2.36
C GLU A 112 3.82 2.18 -3.80
N ARG A 113 4.95 1.51 -4.11
CA ARG A 113 5.31 1.16 -5.49
C ARG A 113 4.38 0.08 -6.07
N MET A 114 3.88 0.30 -7.28
CA MET A 114 3.03 -0.68 -7.97
C MET A 114 3.72 -2.06 -8.14
N TRP A 115 5.02 -2.07 -8.44
CA TRP A 115 5.82 -3.30 -8.61
C TRP A 115 5.88 -4.20 -7.36
N VAL A 116 5.57 -3.67 -6.18
CA VAL A 116 5.52 -4.47 -4.94
C VAL A 116 4.52 -5.62 -5.04
N LEU A 117 3.47 -5.45 -5.84
CA LEU A 117 2.46 -6.49 -6.06
C LEU A 117 3.10 -7.75 -6.62
N GLN A 118 3.88 -7.66 -7.69
CA GLN A 118 4.61 -8.82 -8.22
C GLN A 118 5.74 -9.27 -7.30
N GLU A 119 6.50 -8.34 -6.71
CA GLU A 119 7.61 -8.64 -5.80
C GLU A 119 7.17 -9.52 -4.62
N ILE A 120 5.98 -9.28 -4.06
CA ILE A 120 5.44 -10.02 -2.92
C ILE A 120 4.52 -11.16 -3.34
N ALA A 121 3.56 -10.89 -4.22
CA ALA A 121 2.46 -11.81 -4.48
C ALA A 121 2.92 -13.08 -5.21
N LEU A 122 3.94 -12.95 -6.06
CA LEU A 122 4.53 -14.09 -6.78
C LEU A 122 5.61 -14.83 -5.97
N ALA A 123 6.17 -14.20 -4.94
CA ALA A 123 7.26 -14.78 -4.16
C ALA A 123 6.79 -15.97 -3.29
N HIS A 124 7.57 -17.05 -3.27
CA HIS A 124 7.33 -18.18 -2.38
C HIS A 124 7.48 -17.77 -0.91
N SER A 125 8.64 -17.20 -0.56
CA SER A 125 8.93 -16.61 0.75
C SER A 125 9.36 -15.15 0.59
N PHE A 126 9.01 -14.31 1.56
CA PHE A 126 9.32 -12.88 1.55
C PHE A 126 9.78 -12.41 2.93
N ARG A 127 10.79 -11.54 2.95
CA ARG A 127 11.24 -10.86 4.17
C ARG A 127 11.69 -9.43 3.88
N PHE A 128 11.72 -8.61 4.92
CA PHE A 128 12.31 -7.29 4.86
C PHE A 128 13.71 -7.33 5.47
N MET A 129 14.64 -6.59 4.88
CA MET A 129 15.85 -6.13 5.55
C MET A 129 15.68 -4.63 5.78
N TYR A 130 15.74 -4.18 7.03
CA TYR A 130 15.62 -2.78 7.39
C TYR A 130 16.87 -2.36 8.16
N GLY A 131 17.79 -1.67 7.47
CA GLY A 131 19.18 -1.59 7.92
C GLY A 131 19.79 -3.00 7.98
N ASP A 132 20.42 -3.32 9.10
CA ASP A 132 21.02 -4.65 9.33
C ASP A 132 20.05 -5.66 9.98
N ILE A 133 18.80 -5.27 10.18
CA ILE A 133 17.79 -6.11 10.85
C ILE A 133 16.92 -6.82 9.81
N THR A 134 16.75 -8.12 9.99
CA THR A 134 15.79 -8.91 9.23
C THR A 134 14.43 -8.89 9.93
N ILE A 135 13.41 -8.37 9.23
CA ILE A 135 12.03 -8.33 9.71
C ILE A 135 11.21 -9.36 8.92
N PRO A 136 10.63 -10.38 9.59
CA PRO A 136 9.76 -11.34 8.92
C PRO A 136 8.50 -10.67 8.37
N TRP A 137 8.05 -11.10 7.19
CA TRP A 137 6.80 -10.65 6.57
C TRP A 137 5.60 -10.75 7.52
N GLN A 138 5.53 -11.84 8.28
CA GLN A 138 4.45 -12.14 9.22
C GLN A 138 4.27 -11.02 10.27
N ARG A 139 5.37 -10.41 10.75
CA ARG A 139 5.28 -9.35 11.77
C ARG A 139 4.56 -8.11 11.23
N VAL A 140 4.86 -7.72 9.99
CA VAL A 140 4.20 -6.57 9.34
C VAL A 140 2.73 -6.90 9.02
N LEU A 141 2.46 -8.14 8.61
CA LEU A 141 1.11 -8.64 8.39
C LEU A 141 0.26 -8.58 9.67
N GLU A 142 0.79 -9.06 10.79
CA GLU A 142 0.08 -9.07 12.07
C GLU A 142 -0.28 -7.64 12.51
N VAL A 143 0.68 -6.70 12.47
CA VAL A 143 0.44 -5.30 12.84
C VAL A 143 -0.61 -4.63 11.93
N THR A 144 -0.59 -4.89 10.63
CA THR A 144 -1.58 -4.35 9.69
C THR A 144 -2.96 -4.98 9.85
N GLN A 145 -3.03 -6.28 10.19
CA GLN A 145 -4.29 -6.96 10.49
C GLN A 145 -4.92 -6.49 11.80
N VAL A 146 -4.12 -6.34 12.86
CA VAL A 146 -4.56 -5.85 14.18
C VAL A 146 -5.29 -4.51 14.04
N THR A 147 -4.73 -3.61 13.24
CA THR A 147 -5.27 -2.26 13.04
C THR A 147 -6.42 -2.20 12.05
N THR A 148 -6.45 -3.09 11.05
CA THR A 148 -7.61 -3.22 10.16
C THR A 148 -8.83 -3.75 10.93
N ARG A 149 -8.63 -4.71 11.84
CA ARG A 149 -9.69 -5.26 12.71
C ARG A 149 -10.12 -4.28 13.79
N ASN A 150 -9.17 -3.48 14.31
CA ASN A 150 -9.39 -2.55 15.41
C ASN A 150 -9.00 -1.13 14.99
N SER A 151 -9.94 -0.43 14.36
CA SER A 151 -9.71 0.94 13.86
C SER A 151 -9.27 1.92 14.96
N GLY A 152 -9.64 1.67 16.22
CA GLY A 152 -9.19 2.45 17.38
C GLY A 152 -7.68 2.39 17.64
N LEU A 153 -7.00 1.31 17.22
CA LEU A 153 -5.55 1.15 17.38
C LEU A 153 -4.73 1.89 16.31
N ALA A 154 -5.35 2.27 15.19
CA ALA A 154 -4.67 3.01 14.13
C ALA A 154 -4.14 4.37 14.62
N GLY A 155 -4.87 5.02 15.53
CA GLY A 155 -4.46 6.28 16.15
C GLY A 155 -3.13 6.15 16.91
N PRO A 156 -3.10 5.36 18.01
CA PRO A 156 -1.90 5.14 18.81
C PRO A 156 -0.69 4.62 18.02
N LEU A 157 -0.91 3.75 17.03
CA LEU A 157 0.19 3.07 16.33
C LEU A 157 0.74 3.87 15.14
N PHE A 158 -0.12 4.60 14.41
CA PHE A 158 0.26 5.17 13.11
C PHE A 158 0.10 6.68 12.99
N LEU A 159 -0.73 7.31 13.82
CA LEU A 159 -0.94 8.76 13.71
C LEU A 159 0.12 9.54 14.48
N SER A 160 0.67 10.56 13.82
CA SER A 160 1.80 11.34 14.33
C SER A 160 1.41 12.60 15.12
N THR A 161 0.13 12.96 15.26
CA THR A 161 -0.24 14.32 15.70
C THR A 161 -1.35 14.37 16.77
N ASP A 162 -1.25 15.39 17.63
CA ASP A 162 -2.24 15.80 18.65
C ASP A 162 -3.36 16.70 18.09
N LYS A 163 -3.31 17.07 16.81
CA LYS A 163 -4.28 18.01 16.24
C LYS A 163 -5.57 17.27 15.87
N ILE A 164 -6.48 17.19 16.83
CA ILE A 164 -7.89 16.83 16.65
C ILE A 164 -8.41 17.59 15.42
N GLY A 165 -8.74 16.86 14.35
CA GLY A 165 -9.29 17.43 13.11
C GLY A 165 -8.39 17.36 11.87
N HIS A 166 -7.09 17.06 12.00
CA HIS A 166 -6.23 16.81 10.82
C HIS A 166 -6.01 15.29 10.67
N ARG A 167 -6.90 14.60 9.95
CA ARG A 167 -6.66 13.23 9.49
C ARG A 167 -5.49 13.27 8.50
N LYS A 168 -4.24 13.16 8.99
CA LYS A 168 -3.12 12.90 8.09
C LYS A 168 -3.33 11.51 7.50
N ALA A 169 -2.99 11.35 6.22
CA ALA A 169 -3.00 10.08 5.52
C ALA A 169 -2.32 8.99 6.36
N LEU A 170 -2.83 7.76 6.27
CA LEU A 170 -2.22 6.63 6.96
C LEU A 170 -0.79 6.43 6.40
N SER A 171 0.06 5.70 7.12
CA SER A 171 1.39 5.39 6.57
C SER A 171 1.25 4.62 5.25
N ALA A 172 2.23 4.75 4.36
CA ALA A 172 2.25 4.08 3.05
C ALA A 172 1.90 2.58 3.13
N ALA A 173 2.46 1.88 4.10
CA ALA A 173 2.16 0.47 4.35
C ALA A 173 0.71 0.25 4.79
N CYS A 174 0.16 1.09 5.67
CA CYS A 174 -1.24 0.93 6.12
C CYS A 174 -2.25 1.05 4.97
N GLU A 175 -1.96 1.86 3.95
CA GLU A 175 -2.86 2.05 2.80
C GLU A 175 -2.75 0.92 1.76
N THR A 176 -1.55 0.37 1.58
CA THR A 176 -1.24 -0.56 0.48
C THR A 176 -1.14 -2.02 0.92
N PHE A 177 -0.63 -2.28 2.12
CA PHE A 177 -0.31 -3.63 2.60
C PHE A 177 -1.53 -4.55 2.71
N PRO A 178 -2.71 -4.11 3.18
CA PRO A 178 -3.90 -4.96 3.16
C PRO A 178 -4.25 -5.43 1.73
N THR A 179 -4.08 -4.57 0.72
CA THR A 179 -4.27 -4.93 -0.69
C THR A 179 -3.22 -5.93 -1.17
N ILE A 180 -1.94 -5.73 -0.84
CA ILE A 180 -0.88 -6.68 -1.18
C ILE A 180 -1.20 -8.07 -0.62
N CYS A 181 -1.70 -8.14 0.61
CA CYS A 181 -2.07 -9.40 1.25
C CYS A 181 -3.25 -10.09 0.57
N ARG A 182 -4.30 -9.33 0.22
CA ARG A 182 -5.46 -9.87 -0.52
C ARG A 182 -5.04 -10.44 -1.88
N ILE A 183 -4.24 -9.70 -2.63
CA ILE A 183 -3.74 -10.12 -3.95
C ILE A 183 -2.86 -11.36 -3.82
N ARG A 184 -1.96 -11.40 -2.83
CA ARG A 184 -1.12 -12.59 -2.57
C ARG A 184 -1.95 -13.82 -2.23
N ASN A 185 -2.97 -13.68 -1.39
CA ASN A 185 -3.84 -14.79 -1.02
C ASN A 185 -4.65 -15.27 -2.24
N ALA A 186 -5.23 -14.35 -3.01
CA ALA A 186 -5.95 -14.69 -4.24
C ALA A 186 -5.09 -15.50 -5.22
N ILE A 187 -3.83 -15.14 -5.42
CA ILE A 187 -2.91 -15.89 -6.28
C ILE A 187 -2.56 -17.27 -5.72
N ARG A 188 -2.46 -17.40 -4.39
CA ARG A 188 -2.16 -18.68 -3.74
C ARG A 188 -3.34 -19.63 -3.73
N ASP A 189 -4.54 -19.08 -3.60
CA ASP A 189 -5.80 -19.81 -3.56
C ASP A 189 -6.37 -20.08 -4.97
N ASP A 190 -5.63 -19.67 -6.02
CA ASP A 190 -6.04 -19.75 -7.43
C ASP A 190 -7.42 -19.07 -7.68
N GLU A 191 -7.68 -18.00 -6.94
CA GLU A 191 -8.90 -17.22 -7.02
C GLU A 191 -8.86 -16.27 -8.21
N ASN A 192 -9.78 -16.44 -9.15
CA ASN A 192 -10.00 -15.49 -10.22
C ASN A 192 -10.72 -14.25 -9.69
N ARG A 193 -10.10 -13.08 -9.84
CA ARG A 193 -10.70 -11.78 -9.51
C ARG A 193 -10.91 -10.96 -10.77
N SER A 194 -11.97 -10.15 -10.79
CA SER A 194 -12.24 -9.26 -11.92
C SER A 194 -11.16 -8.18 -12.04
N LEU A 195 -10.89 -7.77 -13.28
CA LEU A 195 -9.89 -6.74 -13.57
C LEU A 195 -10.25 -5.42 -12.89
N ALA A 196 -11.54 -5.06 -12.88
CA ALA A 196 -12.03 -3.86 -12.22
C ALA A 196 -11.73 -3.88 -10.71
N THR A 197 -11.91 -5.05 -10.07
CA THR A 197 -11.66 -5.20 -8.64
C THR A 197 -10.19 -4.96 -8.32
N ILE A 198 -9.27 -5.57 -9.07
CA ILE A 198 -7.83 -5.43 -8.84
C ILE A 198 -7.38 -4.00 -9.09
N LEU A 199 -7.81 -3.38 -10.19
CA LEU A 199 -7.42 -2.00 -10.55
C LEU A 199 -7.90 -0.98 -9.52
N LEU A 200 -9.11 -1.16 -8.99
CA LEU A 200 -9.63 -0.32 -7.91
C LEU A 200 -8.85 -0.52 -6.61
N GLN A 201 -8.53 -1.75 -6.24
CA GLN A 201 -7.70 -2.04 -5.06
C GLN A 201 -6.28 -1.47 -5.21
N CYS A 202 -5.73 -1.48 -6.43
CA CYS A 202 -4.40 -1.00 -6.73
C CYS A 202 -4.32 0.51 -6.99
N ARG A 203 -5.44 1.25 -6.84
CA ARG A 203 -5.51 2.67 -7.23
C ARG A 203 -4.52 3.56 -6.48
N ASN A 204 -4.24 3.26 -5.21
CA ASN A 204 -3.35 4.07 -4.35
C ASN A 204 -1.85 3.78 -4.57
N PHE A 205 -1.50 2.75 -5.34
CA PHE A 205 -0.10 2.48 -5.66
C PHE A 205 0.44 3.50 -6.67
N LYS A 206 1.69 3.90 -6.50
CA LYS A 206 2.41 4.85 -7.35
C LYS A 206 3.23 4.10 -8.38
N SER A 207 3.27 4.64 -9.59
CA SER A 207 4.18 4.21 -10.64
C SER A 207 4.86 5.41 -11.28
N THR A 208 6.13 5.25 -11.65
CA THR A 208 6.87 6.29 -12.39
C THR A 208 6.41 6.33 -13.84
N ASN A 209 6.30 5.16 -14.47
CA ASN A 209 5.69 5.03 -15.78
C ASN A 209 4.19 4.74 -15.62
N PRO A 210 3.31 5.42 -16.37
CA PRO A 210 1.87 5.20 -16.27
C PRO A 210 1.47 3.78 -16.70
N GLU A 211 2.23 3.19 -17.63
CA GLU A 211 2.09 1.81 -18.12
C GLU A 211 2.21 0.76 -17.01
N ASP A 212 3.10 0.98 -16.04
CA ASP A 212 3.33 0.03 -14.94
C ASP A 212 2.07 -0.19 -14.09
N LYS A 213 1.10 0.73 -14.13
CA LYS A 213 -0.18 0.59 -13.41
C LYS A 213 -0.96 -0.65 -13.87
N LEU A 214 -0.79 -1.06 -15.12
CA LEU A 214 -1.39 -2.27 -15.67
C LEU A 214 -0.39 -3.43 -15.68
N PHE A 215 0.87 -3.18 -16.07
CA PHE A 215 1.87 -4.24 -16.22
C PHE A 215 2.41 -4.84 -14.91
N ALA A 216 2.31 -4.13 -13.79
CA ALA A 216 2.72 -4.67 -12.48
C ALA A 216 1.60 -5.50 -11.81
N ILE A 217 0.43 -5.65 -12.44
CA ILE A 217 -0.57 -6.62 -12.00
C ILE A 217 -0.13 -8.01 -12.48
N PRO A 218 -0.08 -9.02 -11.59
CA PRO A 218 0.32 -10.38 -11.95
C PRO A 218 -0.51 -10.97 -13.09
N GLU A 219 0.14 -11.54 -14.12
CA GLU A 219 -0.53 -12.16 -15.28
C GLU A 219 -1.50 -13.27 -14.86
N LYS A 220 -1.23 -13.98 -13.76
CA LYS A 220 -2.16 -14.98 -13.20
C LYS A 220 -3.55 -14.44 -12.87
N LEU A 221 -3.66 -13.13 -12.63
CA LEU A 221 -4.92 -12.47 -12.33
C LEU A 221 -5.51 -11.74 -13.54
N LEU A 222 -4.78 -11.69 -14.66
CA LEU A 222 -5.22 -11.07 -15.89
C LEU A 222 -5.58 -12.17 -16.89
N LYS A 223 -6.73 -12.02 -17.58
CA LYS A 223 -6.92 -12.76 -18.83
C LYS A 223 -5.84 -12.29 -19.82
N PRO A 224 -5.29 -13.18 -20.65
CA PRO A 224 -4.16 -12.87 -21.51
C PRO A 224 -4.55 -11.82 -22.55
N THR A 225 -4.29 -10.55 -22.26
CA THR A 225 -4.34 -9.48 -23.24
C THR A 225 -2.94 -9.34 -23.80
N GLU A 226 -2.70 -9.93 -24.96
CA GLU A 226 -1.46 -9.76 -25.69
C GLU A 226 -1.22 -8.27 -25.98
N SER A 227 -0.26 -7.65 -25.29
CA SER A 227 0.09 -6.26 -25.56
C SER A 227 1.54 -6.00 -25.20
N LYS A 228 2.44 -6.29 -26.14
CA LYS A 228 3.85 -5.88 -26.03
C LYS A 228 4.20 -4.64 -26.86
N ASN A 229 3.27 -4.05 -27.61
CA ASN A 229 3.54 -2.87 -28.47
C ASN A 229 2.27 -2.01 -28.73
N MET A 230 1.53 -1.59 -27.70
CA MET A 230 0.36 -0.73 -27.87
C MET A 230 0.55 0.64 -27.22
N THR A 231 -0.16 1.65 -27.74
CA THR A 231 -0.24 2.97 -27.10
C THR A 231 -1.04 2.87 -25.80
N MET A 232 -0.78 3.78 -24.85
CA MET A 232 -1.51 3.85 -23.58
C MET A 232 -3.03 4.00 -23.75
N GLU A 233 -3.48 4.69 -24.79
CA GLU A 233 -4.91 4.81 -25.12
C GLU A 233 -5.53 3.45 -25.43
N THR A 234 -4.91 2.68 -26.33
CA THR A 234 -5.39 1.35 -26.71
C THR A 234 -5.35 0.41 -25.51
N LEU A 235 -4.31 0.48 -24.68
CA LEU A 235 -4.19 -0.36 -23.49
C LEU A 235 -5.31 -0.10 -22.48
N LEU A 236 -5.63 1.18 -22.21
CA LEU A 236 -6.70 1.56 -21.28
C LEU A 236 -8.10 1.24 -21.83
N THR A 237 -8.31 1.43 -23.14
CA THR A 237 -9.56 1.06 -23.82
C THR A 237 -9.78 -0.45 -23.79
N ASN A 238 -8.75 -1.25 -24.10
CA ASN A 238 -8.84 -2.71 -24.03
C ASN A 238 -9.12 -3.20 -22.60
N ALA A 239 -8.51 -2.56 -21.59
CA ALA A 239 -8.80 -2.87 -20.19
C ALA A 239 -10.26 -2.54 -19.83
N ALA A 240 -10.79 -1.42 -20.30
CA ALA A 240 -12.18 -1.04 -20.10
C ALA A 240 -13.16 -2.00 -20.82
N GLU A 241 -12.84 -2.42 -22.05
CA GLU A 241 -13.59 -3.44 -22.79
C GLU A 241 -13.65 -4.78 -22.04
N CYS A 242 -12.52 -5.22 -21.47
CA CYS A 242 -12.46 -6.41 -20.64
C CYS A 242 -13.36 -6.30 -19.40
N ILE A 243 -13.37 -5.15 -18.73
CA ILE A 243 -14.21 -4.91 -17.55
C ILE A 243 -15.70 -4.95 -17.89
N VAL A 244 -16.09 -4.39 -19.04
CA VAL A 244 -17.47 -4.45 -19.52
C VAL A 244 -17.88 -5.89 -19.86
N ALA A 245 -16.99 -6.65 -20.50
CA ALA A 245 -17.23 -8.07 -20.79
C ALA A 245 -17.34 -8.93 -19.51
N GLU A 246 -16.71 -8.53 -18.41
CA GLU A 246 -16.83 -9.16 -17.09
C GLU A 246 -18.12 -8.78 -16.33
N GLY A 247 -18.90 -7.80 -16.84
CA GLY A 247 -20.13 -7.33 -16.21
C GLY A 247 -19.92 -6.28 -15.11
N ASP A 248 -18.70 -5.75 -14.97
CA ASP A 248 -18.31 -4.81 -13.91
C ASP A 248 -18.37 -3.33 -14.35
N THR A 249 -19.20 -3.02 -15.34
CA THR A 249 -19.37 -1.67 -15.92
C THR A 249 -19.65 -0.60 -14.87
N ALA A 250 -20.48 -0.89 -13.87
CA ALA A 250 -20.80 0.06 -12.81
C ALA A 250 -19.58 0.50 -12.00
N ARG A 251 -18.67 -0.45 -11.70
CA ARG A 251 -17.41 -0.17 -10.97
C ARG A 251 -16.45 0.63 -11.82
N MET A 252 -16.41 0.38 -13.12
CA MET A 252 -15.63 1.16 -14.09
C MET A 252 -16.12 2.61 -14.17
N LEU A 253 -17.43 2.81 -14.38
CA LEU A 253 -18.03 4.14 -14.50
C LEU A 253 -17.89 4.96 -13.22
N ALA A 254 -17.89 4.31 -12.04
CA ALA A 254 -17.67 5.00 -10.77
C ALA A 254 -16.32 5.74 -10.70
N VAL A 255 -15.32 5.35 -11.50
CA VAL A 255 -14.00 5.99 -11.57
C VAL A 255 -13.71 6.68 -12.90
N ALA A 256 -14.61 6.57 -13.89
CA ALA A 256 -14.45 7.22 -15.19
C ALA A 256 -14.68 8.74 -15.09
N GLY A 257 -13.98 9.52 -15.92
CA GLY A 257 -14.11 10.98 -15.97
C GLY A 257 -13.62 11.75 -14.71
N ILE A 258 -13.12 11.07 -13.68
CA ILE A 258 -12.62 11.69 -12.45
C ILE A 258 -11.11 11.93 -12.59
N ASP A 259 -10.74 13.08 -13.16
CA ASP A 259 -9.37 13.59 -13.13
C ASP A 259 -9.27 14.71 -12.11
N SER A 260 -8.55 14.45 -11.03
CA SER A 260 -8.32 15.41 -9.94
C SER A 260 -7.62 16.71 -10.40
N ASN A 261 -6.91 16.68 -11.54
CA ASN A 261 -6.08 17.80 -12.00
C ASN A 261 -6.38 18.33 -13.41
N GLY A 262 -7.36 17.80 -14.16
CA GLY A 262 -7.77 18.33 -15.48
C GLY A 262 -6.67 18.50 -16.56
N SER A 263 -5.45 18.01 -16.30
CA SER A 263 -4.22 18.38 -17.02
C SER A 263 -3.54 17.18 -17.69
N SER A 264 -4.15 15.99 -17.61
CA SER A 264 -3.63 14.82 -18.30
C SER A 264 -4.00 14.93 -19.79
N THR A 265 -3.00 14.93 -20.67
CA THR A 265 -3.19 14.90 -22.14
C THR A 265 -3.96 13.65 -22.57
N LEU A 266 -3.80 12.54 -21.85
CA LEU A 266 -4.53 11.28 -22.07
C LEU A 266 -6.03 11.44 -21.85
N SER A 267 -6.45 12.26 -20.89
CA SER A 267 -7.88 12.49 -20.59
C SER A 267 -8.65 13.18 -21.71
N ARG A 268 -7.95 13.85 -22.63
CA ARG A 268 -8.55 14.48 -23.82
C ARG A 268 -8.67 13.54 -25.01
N VAL A 269 -7.99 12.39 -24.95
CA VAL A 269 -7.92 11.42 -26.06
C VAL A 269 -8.77 10.19 -25.73
N LEU A 270 -8.83 9.82 -24.45
CA LEU A 270 -9.64 8.70 -23.95
C LEU A 270 -11.14 9.03 -24.02
N PRO A 271 -11.99 8.05 -24.38
CA PRO A 271 -13.43 8.18 -24.21
C PRO A 271 -13.80 8.50 -22.76
N SER A 272 -14.89 9.26 -22.55
CA SER A 272 -15.28 9.76 -21.21
C SER A 272 -15.59 8.64 -20.21
N TRP A 273 -15.98 7.48 -20.72
CA TRP A 273 -16.31 6.27 -19.96
C TRP A 273 -15.10 5.39 -19.63
N VAL A 274 -13.93 5.63 -20.23
CA VAL A 274 -12.69 4.87 -19.97
C VAL A 274 -11.94 5.49 -18.79
N PRO A 275 -11.71 4.76 -17.69
CA PRO A 275 -10.98 5.31 -16.55
C PRO A 275 -9.50 5.53 -16.85
N ASN A 276 -9.01 6.71 -16.47
CA ASN A 276 -7.58 7.00 -16.48
C ASN A 276 -6.90 6.37 -15.25
N TRP A 277 -6.58 5.08 -15.31
CA TRP A 277 -5.99 4.30 -14.21
C TRP A 277 -4.69 4.87 -13.61
N PRO A 278 -3.76 5.43 -14.41
CA PRO A 278 -2.53 6.04 -13.90
C PRO A 278 -2.74 7.22 -12.93
N VAL A 279 -3.87 7.93 -13.00
CA VAL A 279 -4.13 9.09 -12.15
C VAL A 279 -4.56 8.62 -10.75
N THR A 280 -3.71 8.85 -9.75
CA THR A 280 -4.07 8.59 -8.34
C THR A 280 -5.22 9.50 -7.90
N GLN A 281 -6.32 8.92 -7.43
CA GLN A 281 -7.47 9.66 -6.91
C GLN A 281 -7.33 9.89 -5.41
N THR A 282 -7.70 11.08 -4.95
CA THR A 282 -7.72 11.43 -3.52
C THR A 282 -9.04 11.06 -2.83
N LYS A 283 -10.01 10.52 -3.59
CA LYS A 283 -11.35 10.22 -3.10
C LYS A 283 -11.68 8.76 -3.41
N THR A 284 -12.19 8.04 -2.43
CA THR A 284 -12.76 6.71 -2.60
C THR A 284 -14.13 6.84 -3.26
N CYS A 285 -14.34 6.18 -4.39
CA CYS A 285 -15.67 6.12 -4.98
C CYS A 285 -16.63 5.39 -4.04
N LEU A 286 -17.90 5.81 -4.03
CA LEU A 286 -18.98 5.04 -3.43
C LEU A 286 -19.18 3.78 -4.31
N SER A 287 -18.32 2.78 -4.12
CA SER A 287 -18.35 1.59 -4.96
C SER A 287 -19.22 0.50 -4.36
N PHE A 288 -19.71 -0.34 -5.26
CA PHE A 288 -20.27 -1.64 -4.97
C PHE A 288 -19.29 -2.52 -4.23
N ARG A 289 -19.82 -3.28 -3.26
CA ARG A 289 -19.21 -4.41 -2.54
C ARG A 289 -17.68 -4.31 -2.33
N ASN A 290 -17.30 -3.90 -1.13
CA ASN A 290 -16.07 -4.41 -0.53
C ASN A 290 -16.42 -5.76 0.10
N GLU A 291 -15.58 -6.78 -0.12
CA GLU A 291 -15.64 -8.05 0.60
C GLU A 291 -15.73 -7.77 2.11
N GLY A 292 -16.93 -7.95 2.69
CA GLY A 292 -17.18 -7.78 4.13
C GLY A 292 -18.28 -6.78 4.55
N ILE A 293 -19.02 -6.14 3.64
CA ILE A 293 -20.15 -5.27 4.04
C ILE A 293 -21.41 -5.51 3.17
N ASP A 294 -22.55 -5.79 3.83
CA ASP A 294 -23.84 -6.20 3.26
C ASP A 294 -24.71 -5.01 2.77
N TYR A 295 -24.18 -4.13 1.93
CA TYR A 295 -24.98 -3.03 1.34
C TYR A 295 -25.40 -3.35 -0.10
N HIS A 296 -26.71 -3.29 -0.37
CA HIS A 296 -27.35 -3.67 -1.65
C HIS A 296 -27.68 -2.47 -2.56
N ALA A 297 -27.04 -1.32 -2.35
CA ALA A 297 -27.48 -0.01 -2.85
C ALA A 297 -27.36 0.23 -4.36
N GLY A 298 -27.14 -0.79 -5.18
CA GLY A 298 -27.36 -0.59 -6.62
C GLY A 298 -27.33 -1.85 -7.46
N GLY A 299 -28.12 -2.81 -7.00
CA GLY A 299 -28.59 -3.89 -7.85
C GLY A 299 -28.13 -5.25 -7.36
N LEU A 300 -28.99 -6.22 -7.67
CA LEU A 300 -28.72 -7.65 -7.48
C LEU A 300 -28.05 -8.26 -8.72
N GLU A 301 -28.18 -7.60 -9.87
CA GLU A 301 -27.67 -8.08 -11.16
C GLU A 301 -26.59 -7.14 -11.73
N PRO A 302 -25.66 -7.66 -12.54
CA PRO A 302 -24.68 -6.85 -13.26
C PRO A 302 -25.34 -5.79 -14.14
N MET A 303 -24.72 -4.62 -14.23
CA MET A 303 -25.17 -3.55 -15.12
C MET A 303 -25.03 -4.01 -16.57
N GLN A 304 -26.16 -4.11 -17.28
CA GLN A 304 -26.17 -4.46 -18.70
C GLN A 304 -25.57 -3.33 -19.53
N ALA A 305 -24.42 -3.60 -20.14
CA ALA A 305 -23.73 -2.67 -21.01
C ALA A 305 -23.17 -3.37 -22.25
N ARG A 306 -23.05 -2.63 -23.35
CA ARG A 306 -22.43 -3.10 -24.59
C ARG A 306 -21.56 -2.01 -25.18
N ILE A 307 -20.49 -2.41 -25.86
CA ILE A 307 -19.61 -1.49 -26.57
C ILE A 307 -19.87 -1.64 -28.07
N GLN A 308 -20.12 -0.53 -28.75
CA GLN A 308 -20.30 -0.48 -30.20
C GLN A 308 -19.64 0.79 -30.72
N ASP A 309 -18.75 0.64 -31.72
CA ASP A 309 -18.04 1.75 -32.37
C ASP A 309 -17.33 2.69 -31.36
N GLN A 310 -16.63 2.12 -30.36
CA GLN A 310 -15.95 2.83 -29.26
C GLN A 310 -16.86 3.65 -28.31
N ASN A 311 -18.18 3.50 -28.43
CA ASN A 311 -19.14 4.08 -27.50
C ASN A 311 -19.67 3.01 -26.54
N LEU A 312 -19.84 3.39 -25.29
CA LEU A 312 -20.46 2.54 -24.28
C LEU A 312 -21.97 2.79 -24.27
N PHE A 313 -22.76 1.73 -24.38
CA PHE A 313 -24.22 1.78 -24.27
C PHE A 313 -24.67 1.11 -22.98
N VAL A 314 -25.41 1.83 -22.14
CA VAL A 314 -26.01 1.32 -20.90
C VAL A 314 -27.50 1.61 -20.93
N PHE A 315 -28.35 0.59 -20.93
CA PHE A 315 -29.82 0.72 -20.93
C PHE A 315 -30.38 1.76 -21.93
N GLY A 316 -29.79 1.86 -23.12
CA GLY A 316 -30.23 2.79 -24.18
C GLY A 316 -29.59 4.19 -24.14
N TYR A 317 -28.79 4.50 -23.13
CA TYR A 317 -27.96 5.71 -23.09
C TYR A 317 -26.59 5.42 -23.71
N SER A 318 -26.07 6.35 -24.51
CA SER A 318 -24.74 6.28 -25.13
C SER A 318 -23.78 7.21 -24.39
N PHE A 319 -22.58 6.73 -24.09
CA PHE A 319 -21.47 7.50 -23.54
C PHE A 319 -20.36 7.58 -24.59
N ASP A 320 -19.71 8.73 -24.70
CA ASP A 320 -19.05 9.25 -25.90
C ASP A 320 -17.51 9.27 -25.87
N LYS A 321 -16.94 9.68 -27.01
CA LYS A 321 -15.66 10.39 -27.12
C LYS A 321 -15.92 11.88 -26.96
N VAL A 322 -15.26 12.50 -25.97
CA VAL A 322 -15.16 13.97 -25.84
C VAL A 322 -14.44 14.55 -27.04
#